data_AF-A0A956N023-F1
#
_entry.id   AF-A0A956N023-F1
#
_cell.length_a   1.000
_cell.length_b   1.000
_cell.length_c   1.000
_cell.angle_alpha   90.00
_cell.angle_beta   90.00
_cell.angle_gamma   90.00
#
_symmetry.space_group_name_H-M   'P 1'
#
loop_
_entity.id
_entity.type
_entity.pdbx_description
1 polymer ?
#
loop_
_entity_poly.entity_id
_entity_poly.type
_entity_poly.pdbx_seq_one_letter_code
_entity_poly.pdbx_strand_id
1 'polypeptide(L)'
;LVLSYFGSNYFIYKKLNHSKPVTAFIKASFFTLLLSLSLWILDITSVLCSPTSVFQGHALWHILNAIAIFLMYLYVRSEEYLPEEVATE
;
A
#
# COMPACT_ATOMS: atom_id res chain seq x y z
N LEU A 1 -12.96 -3.87 -4.04
CA LEU A 1 -12.55 -2.98 -2.94
C LEU A 1 -11.09 -2.58 -3.03
N VAL A 2 -10.12 -3.50 -2.86
CA VAL A 2 -8.68 -3.17 -2.90
C VAL A 2 -8.24 -2.64 -4.27
N LEU A 3 -8.47 -3.40 -5.34
CA LEU A 3 -8.07 -2.98 -6.70
C LEU A 3 -8.73 -1.66 -7.12
N SER A 4 -10.01 -1.48 -6.76
CA SER A 4 -10.73 -0.23 -7.02
C SER A 4 -10.15 0.95 -6.26
N TYR A 5 -9.70 0.75 -5.01
CA TYR A 5 -9.07 1.79 -4.19
C TYR A 5 -7.71 2.21 -4.76
N PHE A 6 -6.82 1.26 -5.07
CA PHE A 6 -5.53 1.58 -5.68
C PHE A 6 -5.69 2.20 -7.07
N GLY A 7 -6.65 1.70 -7.86
CA GLY A 7 -6.97 2.25 -9.18
C GLY A 7 -7.49 3.68 -9.13
N SER A 8 -8.43 3.98 -8.22
CA SER A 8 -8.97 5.33 -8.06
C SER A 8 -7.93 6.33 -7.56
N ASN A 9 -7.11 5.96 -6.57
CA ASN A 9 -6.04 6.84 -6.06
C ASN A 9 -4.97 7.09 -7.13
N TYR A 10 -4.60 6.08 -7.92
CA TYR A 10 -3.67 6.28 -9.04
C TYR A 10 -4.25 7.17 -10.15
N PHE A 11 -5.55 7.07 -10.41
CA PHE A 11 -6.23 7.96 -11.36
C PHE A 11 -6.29 9.41 -10.84
N ILE A 12 -6.62 9.61 -9.57
CA ILE A 12 -6.60 10.92 -8.90
C ILE A 12 -5.19 11.52 -8.99
N TYR A 13 -4.16 10.73 -8.70
CA TYR A 13 -2.77 11.17 -8.81
C TYR A 13 -2.43 11.72 -10.20
N LYS A 14 -2.95 11.08 -11.26
CA LYS A 14 -2.72 11.52 -12.65
C LYS A 14 -3.48 12.79 -13.02
N LYS A 15 -4.59 13.10 -12.33
CA LYS A 15 -5.46 14.23 -12.64
C LYS A 15 -5.07 15.48 -11.87
N LEU A 16 -4.47 15.34 -10.70
CA LEU A 16 -4.08 16.46 -9.84
C LEU A 16 -2.62 16.85 -10.06
N ASN A 17 -2.32 18.14 -9.90
CA ASN A 17 -0.95 18.64 -9.85
C ASN A 17 -0.42 18.45 -8.43
N HIS A 18 0.57 17.58 -8.28
CA HIS A 18 1.20 17.30 -6.99
C HIS A 18 2.52 18.05 -6.86
N SER A 19 2.74 18.71 -5.72
CA SER A 19 4.00 19.38 -5.40
C SER A 19 5.17 18.40 -5.22
N LYS A 20 4.86 17.14 -4.86
CA LYS A 20 5.83 16.09 -4.53
C LYS A 20 5.51 14.78 -5.27
N PRO A 21 6.52 14.01 -5.72
CA PRO A 21 6.30 12.73 -6.38
C PRO A 21 5.95 11.63 -5.35
N VAL A 22 4.69 11.60 -4.91
CA VAL A 22 4.20 10.67 -3.87
C VAL A 22 3.88 9.26 -4.38
N THR A 23 3.99 9.01 -5.70
CA THR A 23 3.62 7.71 -6.31
C THR A 23 4.42 6.52 -5.81
N ALA A 24 5.62 6.75 -5.28
CA ALA A 24 6.45 5.69 -4.72
C ALA A 24 5.73 4.99 -3.56
N PHE A 25 5.04 5.75 -2.70
CA PHE A 25 4.34 5.20 -1.53
C PHE A 25 3.15 4.33 -1.91
N ILE A 26 2.30 4.78 -2.84
CA ILE A 26 1.14 3.98 -3.28
C ILE A 26 1.57 2.72 -4.05
N LYS A 27 2.62 2.80 -4.88
CA LYS A 27 3.18 1.62 -5.56
C LYS A 27 3.78 0.64 -4.54
N ALA A 28 4.59 1.13 -3.61
CA ALA A 28 5.18 0.30 -2.56
C ALA A 28 4.09 -0.38 -1.71
N SER A 29 3.07 0.38 -1.28
CA SER A 29 1.91 -0.15 -0.54
C SER A 29 1.22 -1.29 -1.31
N PHE A 30 0.96 -1.09 -2.61
CA PHE A 30 0.32 -2.10 -3.44
C PHE A 30 1.15 -3.39 -3.55
N PHE A 31 2.45 -3.27 -3.84
CA PHE A 31 3.33 -4.44 -3.95
C PHE A 31 3.54 -5.15 -2.61
N THR A 32 3.67 -4.42 -1.50
CA THR A 32 3.73 -5.00 -0.15
C THR A 32 2.46 -5.77 0.17
N LEU A 33 1.29 -5.25 -0.21
CA LEU A 33 0.01 -5.94 -0.01
C LEU A 33 -0.11 -7.21 -0.86
N LEU A 34 0.39 -7.19 -2.11
CA LEU A 34 0.44 -8.40 -2.94
C LEU A 34 1.35 -9.46 -2.35
N LEU A 35 2.53 -9.07 -1.86
CA LEU A 35 3.45 -9.98 -1.18
C LEU A 35 2.82 -10.56 0.10
N SER A 36 2.15 -9.72 0.88
CA SER A 36 1.38 -10.12 2.06
C SER A 36 0.34 -11.18 1.70
N LEU A 37 -0.43 -10.95 0.63
CA LEU A 37 -1.43 -11.89 0.13
C LEU A 37 -0.81 -13.22 -0.30
N SER A 38 0.31 -13.20 -1.02
CA SER A 38 1.01 -14.43 -1.42
C SER A 38 1.46 -15.25 -0.21
N LEU A 39 2.01 -14.60 0.82
CA LEU A 39 2.44 -15.29 2.05
C LEU A 39 1.27 -15.86 2.85
N TRP A 40 0.16 -15.14 2.90
CA TRP A 40 -1.08 -15.66 3.50
C TRP A 40 -1.61 -16.88 2.76
N ILE A 41 -1.59 -16.87 1.42
CA ILE A 41 -1.99 -18.04 0.62
C ILE A 41 -1.08 -19.23 0.94
N LEU A 42 0.24 -19.04 1.01
CA LEU A 42 1.19 -20.10 1.37
C LEU A 42 1.00 -20.61 2.81
N ASP A 43 0.62 -19.74 3.74
CA ASP A 43 0.32 -20.08 5.13
C ASP A 43 -0.96 -20.93 5.22
N ILE A 44 -2.07 -20.48 4.64
CA ILE A 44 -3.36 -21.21 4.70
C ILE A 44 -3.35 -22.51 3.88
N THR A 45 -2.53 -22.60 2.84
CA THR A 45 -2.33 -23.84 2.05
C THR A 45 -1.31 -24.79 2.68
N SER A 46 -0.84 -24.48 3.90
CA SER A 46 0.11 -25.30 4.66
C SER A 46 1.50 -25.48 4.02
N VAL A 47 1.86 -24.64 3.05
CA VAL A 47 3.19 -24.65 2.40
C VAL A 47 4.23 -23.97 3.28
N LEU A 48 3.87 -22.83 3.89
CA LEU A 48 4.71 -22.07 4.84
C LEU A 48 4.04 -21.98 6.22
N CYS A 49 3.38 -23.06 6.64
CA CYS A 49 2.71 -23.14 7.93
C CYS A 49 3.51 -24.00 8.90
N SER A 50 3.92 -23.41 10.02
CA SER A 50 4.51 -24.14 11.15
C SER A 50 4.01 -23.52 12.45
N PRO A 51 3.07 -24.17 13.17
CA PRO A 51 2.45 -23.59 14.36
C PRO A 51 3.40 -23.46 15.56
N THR A 52 4.52 -24.19 15.54
CA THR A 52 5.53 -24.17 16.60
C THR A 52 6.75 -23.30 16.28
N SER A 53 6.86 -22.82 15.03
CA SER A 53 7.93 -21.92 14.62
C SER A 53 7.72 -20.52 15.18
N VAL A 54 8.81 -19.83 15.53
CA VAL A 54 8.82 -18.39 15.84
C VAL A 54 8.61 -17.56 14.56
N PHE A 55 9.11 -18.05 13.42
CA PHE A 55 8.88 -17.45 12.11
C PHE A 55 7.68 -18.13 11.45
N GLN A 56 6.52 -17.48 11.53
CA GLN A 56 5.25 -17.98 10.99
C GLN A 56 4.82 -17.15 9.77
N GLY A 57 4.32 -17.82 8.72
CA GLY A 57 3.73 -17.14 7.56
C GLY A 57 2.63 -16.16 7.99
N HIS A 58 1.80 -16.57 8.94
CA HIS A 58 0.77 -15.75 9.56
C HIS A 58 1.30 -14.45 10.21
N ALA A 59 2.40 -14.54 10.97
CA ALA A 59 2.99 -13.38 11.62
C ALA A 59 3.58 -12.41 10.58
N LEU A 60 4.26 -12.95 9.56
CA LEU A 60 4.83 -12.15 8.48
C LEU A 60 3.73 -11.45 7.66
N TRP A 61 2.61 -12.12 7.41
CA TRP A 61 1.42 -11.55 6.77
C TRP A 61 0.90 -10.31 7.54
N HIS A 62 0.74 -10.39 8.86
CA HIS A 62 0.31 -9.25 9.68
C HIS A 62 1.28 -8.07 9.60
N ILE A 63 2.59 -8.33 9.68
CA ILE A 63 3.62 -7.29 9.59
C ILE A 63 3.55 -6.59 8.23
N LEU A 64 3.45 -7.35 7.14
CA LEU A 64 3.37 -6.78 5.79
C LEU A 64 2.07 -6.00 5.57
N ASN A 65 0.94 -6.43 6.14
CA ASN A 65 -0.29 -5.62 6.12
C ASN A 65 -0.11 -4.29 6.85
N ALA A 66 0.51 -4.30 8.03
CA ALA A 66 0.78 -3.07 8.78
C ALA A 66 1.70 -2.13 7.98
N ILE A 67 2.73 -2.65 7.32
CA ILE A 67 3.62 -1.88 6.44
C ILE A 67 2.85 -1.32 5.24
N ALA A 68 2.02 -2.12 4.57
CA ALA A 68 1.23 -1.67 3.43
C ALA A 68 0.28 -0.51 3.81
N ILE A 69 -0.39 -0.61 4.97
CA ILE A 69 -1.25 0.45 5.51
C ILE A 69 -0.42 1.69 5.87
N PHE A 70 0.74 1.53 6.50
CA PHE A 70 1.62 2.64 6.85
C PHE A 70 2.13 3.38 5.61
N LEU A 71 2.52 2.66 4.55
CA LEU A 71 2.91 3.26 3.27
C LEU A 71 1.74 4.03 2.64
N MET A 72 0.51 3.51 2.74
CA MET A 72 -0.67 4.24 2.27
C MET A 72 -0.94 5.50 3.09
N TYR A 73 -0.73 5.44 4.41
CA TYR A 73 -0.80 6.63 5.26
C TYR A 73 0.22 7.69 4.83
N LEU A 74 1.47 7.29 4.55
CA LEU A 74 2.50 8.22 4.06
C LEU A 74 2.13 8.83 2.70
N TYR A 75 1.53 8.05 1.79
CA TYR A 75 1.00 8.56 0.53
C TYR A 75 0.00 9.70 0.77
N VAL A 76 -1.06 9.43 1.56
CA VAL A 76 -2.11 10.42 1.85
C VAL A 76 -1.55 11.63 2.60
N ARG A 77 -0.67 11.41 3.58
CA ARG A 77 -0.08 12.48 4.39
C ARG A 77 0.82 13.40 3.58
N SER A 78 1.40 12.90 2.50
CA SER A 78 2.29 13.64 1.61
C SER A 78 1.55 14.37 0.49
N GLU A 79 0.24 14.13 0.31
CA GLU A 79 -0.58 14.94 -0.59
C GLU A 79 -0.76 16.34 0.00
N GLU A 80 -0.03 17.31 -0.55
CA GLU A 80 -0.34 18.74 -0.40
C GLU A 80 -1.22 19.15 -1.58
N TYR A 81 -2.47 19.50 -1.30
CA TYR A 81 -3.38 20.08 -2.28
C TYR A 81 -3.04 21.56 -2.43
N LEU A 82 -2.51 21.96 -3.59
CA LEU A 82 -2.43 23.37 -3.94
C LEU A 82 -3.84 23.85 -4.33
N PRO A 83 -4.41 24.85 -3.65
CA PRO A 83 -5.67 25.44 -4.09
C PRO A 83 -5.51 26.01 -5.51
N GLU A 84 -6.55 25.85 -6.33
CA GLU A 84 -6.58 26.22 -7.76
C GLU A 84 -6.17 27.69 -8.00
N GLU A 85 -6.41 28.54 -7.00
CA GLU A 85 -6.08 29.97 -6.96
C GLU A 85 -4.57 30.27 -7.01
N VAL A 86 -3.71 29.33 -6.58
CA VAL A 86 -2.24 29.49 -6.58
C VAL A 86 -1.59 28.85 -7.81
N ALA A 87 -2.31 28.02 -8.56
CA ALA A 87 -1.74 27.24 -9.69
C ALA A 87 -1.74 28.00 -11.03
N THR A 88 -2.35 29.19 -11.09
CA THR A 88 -2.53 29.99 -12.31
C THR A 88 -1.75 31.31 -12.34
N GLU A 89 -0.93 31.61 -11.33
CA GLU A 89 0.05 32.70 -11.34
C GLU A 89 1.43 32.22 -11.80
#